data_AF-A0A819QLM3-F1
#
_entry.id   AF-A0A819QLM3-F1
#
_cell.length_a   1.000
_cell.length_b   1.000
_cell.length_c   1.000
_cell.angle_alpha   90.00
_cell.angle_beta   90.00
_cell.angle_gamma   90.00
#
_symmetry.space_group_name_H-M   'P 1'
#
loop_
_entity.id
_entity.type
_entity.pdbx_description
1 polymer ?
#
loop_
_entity_poly.entity_id
_entity_poly.type
_entity_poly.pdbx_seq_one_letter_code
_entity_poly.pdbx_strand_id
1 'polypeptide(L)' 'MEVEGGEKYRTEHAETGKSVWESLAEFPTNQFSPIIKVKLFMENPGLLSLDDNKLGKLSLQIDPTCNNTNW' A
#
# COMPACT_ATOMS: atom_id res chain seq x y z
N MET A 1 -0.60 -2.95 1.63
CA MET A 1 0.01 -3.04 0.29
C MET A 1 -0.24 -4.43 -0.24
N GLU A 2 -0.54 -4.59 -1.52
CA GLU A 2 -0.74 -5.89 -2.15
C GLU A 2 -0.37 -5.82 -3.63
N VAL A 3 0.21 -6.88 -4.17
CA VAL A 3 0.28 -7.09 -5.63
C VAL A 3 -1.00 -7.79 -6.06
N GLU A 4 -1.53 -7.43 -7.23
CA GLU A 4 -2.74 -8.05 -7.74
C GLU A 4 -2.65 -9.59 -7.78
N GLY A 5 -3.56 -10.25 -7.06
CA GLY A 5 -3.62 -11.70 -6.98
C GLY A 5 -2.54 -12.35 -6.09
N GLY A 6 -1.75 -11.55 -5.38
CA GLY A 6 -0.68 -12.01 -4.50
C GLY A 6 -0.89 -11.72 -3.02
N GLU A 7 0.21 -11.80 -2.28
CA GLU A 7 0.28 -11.57 -0.84
C GLU A 7 -0.02 -10.11 -0.46
N LYS A 8 -0.49 -9.93 0.77
CA LYS A 8 -0.75 -8.62 1.36
C LYS A 8 0.25 -8.33 2.47
N TYR A 9 0.71 -7.09 2.54
CA TYR A 9 1.58 -6.56 3.59
C TYR A 9 0.92 -5.37 4.27
N ARG A 10 0.88 -5.36 5.60
CA ARG A 10 0.44 -4.22 6.42
C ARG A 10 1.66 -3.64 7.13
N THR A 11 1.81 -2.32 7.08
CA THR A 11 2.87 -1.59 7.80
C THR A 11 2.51 -1.44 9.28
N GLU A 12 3.47 -1.00 10.08
CA GLU A 12 3.17 -0.50 11.42
C GLU A 12 2.32 0.78 11.37
N HIS A 13 1.79 1.16 12.54
CA HIS A 13 1.05 2.40 12.72
C HIS A 13 2.00 3.60 12.69
N ALA A 14 1.53 4.71 12.13
CA ALA A 14 2.24 5.98 12.21
C ALA A 14 1.34 7.03 12.87
N GLU A 15 1.97 7.95 13.60
CA GLU A 15 1.27 9.02 14.29
C GLU A 15 0.60 9.98 13.29
N THR A 16 -0.65 10.35 13.57
CA THR A 16 -1.40 11.30 12.73
C THR A 16 -0.71 12.67 12.74
N GLY A 17 -0.50 13.25 11.56
CA GLY A 17 0.12 14.57 11.39
C GLY A 17 1.65 14.57 11.32
N LYS A 18 2.31 13.45 11.60
CA LYS A 18 3.76 13.21 11.37
C LYS A 18 3.99 11.83 10.78
N SER A 19 3.08 11.40 9.90
CA SER A 19 3.05 10.03 9.44
C SER A 19 4.22 9.74 8.51
N VAL A 20 5.17 8.94 8.98
CA VAL A 20 6.31 8.43 8.21
C VAL A 20 6.32 6.92 8.36
N TRP A 21 6.35 6.22 7.23
CA TRP A 21 6.51 4.77 7.20
C TRP A 21 7.82 4.45 6.50
N GLU A 22 8.79 3.93 7.26
CA GLU A 22 10.09 3.46 6.75
C GLU A 22 10.06 1.95 6.52
N SER A 23 8.91 1.43 6.07
CA SER A 23 8.70 -0.01 5.86
C SER A 23 9.03 -0.42 4.43
N LEU A 24 9.78 -1.51 4.29
CA LEU A 24 10.02 -2.18 3.01
C LEU A 24 9.07 -3.37 2.86
N ALA A 25 8.41 -3.46 1.70
CA ALA A 25 7.56 -4.59 1.34
C ALA A 25 8.03 -5.16 0.00
N GLU A 26 8.36 -6.44 -0.01
CA GLU A 26 8.82 -7.17 -1.20
C GLU A 26 7.76 -8.18 -1.62
N PHE A 27 7.41 -8.17 -2.90
CA PHE A 27 6.40 -9.06 -3.46
C PHE A 27 6.96 -9.77 -4.69
N PRO A 28 7.21 -11.09 -4.61
CA PRO A 28 7.53 -11.86 -5.80
C PRO A 28 6.30 -11.94 -6.71
N THR A 29 6.48 -11.67 -8.00
CA THR A 29 5.41 -11.76 -9.00
C THR A 29 5.95 -12.24 -10.33
N ASN A 30 5.16 -13.07 -11.01
CA ASN A 30 5.44 -13.54 -12.37
C ASN A 30 4.59 -12.80 -13.41
N GLN A 31 3.87 -11.75 -12.99
CA GLN A 31 3.03 -10.95 -13.89
C GLN A 31 3.90 -10.03 -14.74
N PHE A 32 3.62 -9.97 -16.04
CA PHE A 32 4.34 -9.12 -16.98
C PHE A 32 4.14 -7.62 -16.72
N SER A 33 2.96 -7.23 -16.24
CA SER A 33 2.65 -5.85 -15.81
C SER A 33 1.93 -5.89 -14.46
N PRO A 34 2.67 -6.00 -13.34
CA PRO A 34 2.07 -6.14 -12.03
C PRO A 34 1.45 -4.81 -11.58
N ILE A 35 0.31 -4.91 -10.90
CA ILE A 35 -0.37 -3.77 -10.29
C ILE A 35 -0.20 -3.85 -8.77
N ILE A 36 0.46 -2.85 -8.20
CA ILE A 36 0.62 -2.69 -6.76
C ILE A 36 -0.49 -1.78 -6.25
N LYS A 37 -1.25 -2.26 -5.26
CA LYS A 37 -2.33 -1.53 -4.60
C LYS A 37 -1.87 -1.17 -3.19
N VAL A 38 -1.80 0.13 -2.92
CA VAL A 38 -1.56 0.67 -1.57
C VAL A 38 -2.87 1.24 -1.07
N LYS A 39 -3.28 0.87 0.14
CA LYS A 39 -4.49 1.39 0.79
C LYS A 39 -4.04 1.98 2.12
N LEU A 40 -4.43 3.23 2.35
CA LEU A 40 -4.15 3.94 3.60
C LEU A 40 -5.40 3.91 4.46
N PHE A 41 -5.22 3.57 5.73
CA PHE A 41 -6.28 3.47 6.72
C PHE A 41 -5.95 4.35 7.92
N MET A 42 -6.98 4.93 8.52
CA MET A 42 -6.94 5.55 9.84
C MET A 42 -7.59 4.56 10.80
N GLU A 43 -6.84 4.19 11.84
CA GLU A 43 -7.38 3.34 12.88
C GLU A 43 -8.39 4.11 13.72
N ASN A 44 -9.54 3.49 13.95
CA ASN A 44 -10.53 4.06 14.84
C ASN A 44 -10.25 3.57 16.27
N PRO A 45 -9.99 4.48 17.23
CA PRO A 45 -9.68 4.08 18.62
C PRO A 45 -10.92 3.58 19.38
N GLY A 46 -12.11 3.59 18.77
CA GLY A 46 -13.33 3.10 19.40
C GLY A 46 -13.27 1.59 19.61
N LEU A 47 -13.40 1.13 20.86
CA LEU A 47 -13.43 -0.28 21.27
C LEU A 47 -14.45 -1.16 20.50
N LEU A 48 -15.42 -0.53 19.82
CA LEU A 48 -16.49 -1.17 19.04
C LEU A 48 -16.41 -0.85 17.53
N SER A 49 -15.34 -0.21 17.05
CA SER A 49 -15.18 0.04 15.62
C SER A 49 -14.94 -1.27 14.91
N LEU A 50 -15.89 -1.67 14.06
CA LEU A 50 -15.83 -2.93 13.33
C LEU A 50 -14.80 -2.89 12.19
N ASP A 51 -14.51 -1.68 11.66
CA ASP A 51 -13.61 -1.48 10.53
C ASP A 51 -12.75 -0.22 10.70
N ASP A 52 -11.51 -0.27 10.19
CA ASP A 52 -10.65 0.89 10.03
C ASP A 52 -11.16 1.80 8.90
N ASN A 53 -11.01 3.12 9.06
CA ASN A 53 -11.48 4.06 8.05
C ASN A 53 -10.47 4.17 6.90
N LYS A 54 -10.85 3.72 5.70
CA LYS A 54 -10.01 3.84 4.50
C LYS A 54 -9.91 5.31 4.07
N LEU A 55 -8.74 5.90 4.27
CA LEU A 55 -8.43 7.27 3.84
C LEU A 55 -8.21 7.38 2.34
N GLY A 56 -7.63 6.34 1.72
CA GLY A 56 -7.30 6.40 0.30
C GLY A 56 -6.76 5.11 -0.27
N LYS A 57 -6.62 5.09 -1.59
CA LYS A 57 -6.03 3.98 -2.34
C LYS A 57 -5.19 4.54 -3.48
N LEU A 58 -3.98 4.03 -3.62
CA LEU A 58 -3.10 4.21 -4.76
C LEU A 58 -3.01 2.90 -5.53
N SER A 59 -2.99 2.97 -6.85
CA SER A 59 -2.73 1.82 -7.72
C SER A 59 -1.61 2.19 -8.67
N LEU A 60 -0.50 1.48 -8.54
CA LEU A 60 0.70 1.66 -9.33
C LEU A 60 0.78 0.48 -10.30
N GLN A 61 0.68 0.76 -11.59
CA GLN A 61 0.97 -0.24 -12.60
C GLN A 61 2.44 -0.14 -12.95
N ILE A 62 3.16 -1.24 -12.77
CA ILE A 62 4.55 -1.31 -13.20
C ILE A 62 4.54 -1.73 -14.67
N ASP A 63 5.08 -0.84 -15.50
CA ASP A 63 5.37 -1.13 -16.90
C ASP A 63 6.89 -1.32 -17.05
N PRO A 64 7.37 -2.54 -17.34
CA PRO A 64 8.80 -2.80 -17.48
C PRO A 64 9.45 -2.07 -18.67
N THR A 65 8.66 -1.48 -19.57
CA THR A 65 9.14 -0.72 -20.73
C THR A 65 9.13 0.80 -20.51
N CYS A 66 8.61 1.26 -19.37
CA CYS A 66 8.54 2.67 -19.05
C CYS A 66 9.83 3.14 -18.37
N ASN A 67 10.73 3.71 -19.16
CA ASN A 67 12.04 4.19 -18.70
C ASN A 67 12.00 5.62 -18.13
N ASN A 68 10.81 6.17 -17.84
CA ASN A 68 10.70 7.56 -17.40
C ASN A 68 11.14 7.71 -15.95
N THR A 69 12.43 7.96 -15.75
CA THR A 69 13.08 8.28 -14.47
C THR A 69 12.86 9.73 -14.02
N ASN A 70 11.76 10.36 -14.41
CA ASN A 70 11.44 11.72 -13.97
C ASN A 70 10.45 11.65 -12.80
N TRP A 71 11.00 11.49 -11.60
CA TRP A 71 10.32 11.73 -10.33
C TRP A 71 10.71 13.09 -9.76
#